data_AF-A0A822FSF6-F1
#
_entry.id   AF-A0A822FSF6-F1
#
_cell.length_a   1.000
_cell.length_b   1.000
_cell.length_c   1.000
_cell.angle_alpha   90.00
_cell.angle_beta   90.00
_cell.angle_gamma   90.00
#
_symmetry.space_group_name_H-M   'P 1'
#
loop_
_entity.id
_entity.type
_entity.pdbx_description
1 polymer ?
#
loop_
_entity_poly.entity_id
_entity_poly.type
_entity_poly.pdbx_seq_one_letter_code
_entity_poly.pdbx_strand_id
1 'polypeptide(L)'
;SIIPCLRIELNHSYILLSNNEQGLRARDVLAICSLAVSTKTIEQEHIGEKGVGFKSVFAASNRPILISHAWKFCFHVSGLDAMSYITPLWITDQDIPDCISNQISTYAQHTHLYLPLKLQAHTPEANMFLDQVIKAADPCILLHMRHLKKLEIIDKRQNKVTIIEKEIIGPTKLEEQSNVTFEDFTFLNLAGSIIQLNTLTGYNTFRVYTCYIDVPNSIEQRRTSKTRLIIAFPCEINYDLTSTVYAGLPVCDLGFNFLFNADFQLVTNRENVRENVLFNTLIRNHLSALFVYLLLNDIDLRKDMNRYCPSLNTHQGKYSSWWLVMIDNINELITKYLSVLFEIQTGKTIRYFNKDLALLVSNEQLYNCADIHVIDTDHTFLTSEQLKSFQIQTVSIIDILNCFPHRQETLENKYRQQFELWTQRQDEQWCTNFSSSK
;
A
#
# COMPACT_ATOMS: atom_id res chain seq x y z
N SER A 1 12.18 -23.92 -16.21
CA SER A 1 11.31 -22.78 -16.54
C SER A 1 12.13 -21.50 -16.41
N ILE A 2 11.94 -20.51 -17.27
CA ILE A 2 12.61 -19.20 -17.16
C ILE A 2 11.85 -18.37 -16.12
N ILE A 3 12.54 -17.79 -15.14
CA ILE A 3 11.96 -16.86 -14.16
C ILE A 3 11.91 -15.46 -14.81
N PRO A 4 10.72 -14.86 -15.03
CA PRO A 4 10.62 -13.55 -15.64
C PRO A 4 11.32 -12.48 -14.78
N CYS A 5 12.29 -11.78 -15.36
CA CYS A 5 13.25 -10.94 -14.67
C CYS A 5 13.46 -9.62 -15.40
N LEU A 6 13.40 -8.52 -14.65
CA LEU A 6 13.80 -7.19 -15.08
C LEU A 6 15.15 -6.89 -14.43
N ARG A 7 16.15 -6.67 -15.25
CA ARG A 7 17.48 -6.25 -14.83
C ARG A 7 17.69 -4.78 -15.16
N ILE A 8 18.08 -4.00 -14.17
CA ILE A 8 18.38 -2.57 -14.25
C ILE A 8 19.86 -2.40 -13.93
N GLU A 9 20.65 -2.08 -14.94
CA GLU A 9 22.08 -1.79 -14.78
C GLU A 9 22.32 -0.29 -14.95
N LEU A 10 23.03 0.31 -14.00
CA LEU A 10 23.22 1.74 -13.87
C LEU A 10 24.72 2.04 -13.80
N ASN A 11 25.16 3.06 -14.52
CA ASN A 11 26.48 3.65 -14.41
C ASN A 11 26.36 5.19 -14.55
N HIS A 12 27.43 5.94 -14.31
CA HIS A 12 27.49 7.40 -14.44
C HIS A 12 27.11 7.93 -15.83
N SER A 13 27.13 7.09 -16.88
CA SER A 13 26.89 7.52 -18.26
C SER A 13 25.66 6.88 -18.91
N TYR A 14 25.08 5.83 -18.32
CA TYR A 14 23.95 5.13 -18.93
C TYR A 14 23.07 4.38 -17.93
N ILE A 15 21.86 4.07 -18.40
CA ILE A 15 20.96 3.08 -17.81
C ILE A 15 20.72 2.00 -18.86
N LEU A 16 20.84 0.73 -18.48
CA LEU A 16 20.53 -0.43 -19.33
C LEU A 16 19.44 -1.26 -18.65
N LEU A 17 18.27 -1.33 -19.27
CA LEU A 17 17.18 -2.19 -18.85
C LEU A 17 17.20 -3.46 -19.70
N SER A 18 17.04 -4.62 -19.08
CA SER A 18 16.98 -5.91 -19.79
C SER A 18 15.84 -6.77 -19.24
N ASN A 19 14.98 -7.30 -20.11
CA ASN A 19 13.89 -8.22 -19.77
C ASN A 19 14.06 -9.54 -20.54
N ASN A 20 13.93 -10.68 -19.84
CA ASN A 20 14.07 -12.03 -20.41
C ASN A 20 12.74 -12.67 -20.87
N GLU A 21 11.69 -11.88 -21.02
CA GLU A 21 10.41 -12.32 -21.58
C GLU A 21 10.46 -12.54 -23.13
N GLN A 22 9.30 -12.67 -23.77
CA GLN A 22 9.11 -13.13 -25.16
C GLN A 22 9.55 -12.15 -26.26
N GLY A 23 10.12 -11.00 -25.92
CA GLY A 23 10.47 -9.97 -26.89
C GLY A 23 9.30 -9.12 -27.41
N LEU A 24 9.61 -8.13 -28.25
CA LEU A 24 8.63 -7.24 -28.85
C LEU A 24 8.01 -7.85 -30.10
N ARG A 25 6.68 -7.72 -30.18
CA ARG A 25 5.89 -7.99 -31.39
C ARG A 25 5.81 -6.73 -32.24
N ALA A 26 5.47 -6.88 -33.52
CA ALA A 26 5.27 -5.76 -34.43
C ALA A 26 4.29 -4.70 -33.87
N ARG A 27 3.21 -5.14 -33.22
CA ARG A 27 2.24 -4.23 -32.57
C ARG A 27 2.84 -3.43 -31.41
N ASP A 28 3.80 -4.00 -30.70
CA ASP A 28 4.45 -3.36 -29.55
C ASP A 28 5.41 -2.28 -30.06
N VAL A 29 6.18 -2.58 -31.11
CA VAL A 29 7.03 -1.61 -31.83
C VAL A 29 6.20 -0.46 -32.40
N LEU A 30 5.07 -0.78 -33.06
CA LEU A 30 4.15 0.25 -33.57
C LEU A 30 3.60 1.13 -32.45
N ALA A 31 3.28 0.56 -31.28
CA ALA A 31 2.81 1.33 -30.13
C ALA A 31 3.90 2.29 -29.62
N ILE A 32 5.15 1.83 -29.53
CA ILE A 32 6.32 2.63 -29.12
C ILE A 32 6.55 3.81 -30.12
N CYS A 33 6.46 3.55 -31.41
CA CYS A 33 6.74 4.53 -32.48
C CYS A 33 5.56 5.45 -32.84
N SER A 34 4.41 5.31 -32.18
CA SER A 34 3.20 6.07 -32.55
C SER A 34 3.16 7.49 -31.95
N LEU A 35 2.71 8.46 -32.76
CA LEU A 35 2.39 9.85 -32.38
C LEU A 35 1.15 9.93 -31.45
N ALA A 36 1.12 9.31 -30.28
CA ALA A 36 -0.09 9.34 -29.44
C ALA A 36 -1.41 9.04 -30.22
N VAL A 37 -1.34 8.32 -31.33
CA VAL A 37 -2.52 7.78 -32.01
C VAL A 37 -2.74 6.47 -31.30
N SER A 38 -3.64 6.47 -30.33
CA SER A 38 -3.91 5.27 -29.54
C SER A 38 -4.30 4.13 -30.49
N THR A 39 -3.38 3.21 -30.74
CA THR A 39 -3.68 1.93 -31.39
C THR A 39 -4.46 1.10 -30.38
N LYS A 40 -5.78 1.34 -30.32
CA LYS A 40 -6.70 0.53 -29.50
C LYS A 40 -7.03 -0.75 -30.27
N THR A 41 -6.19 -1.76 -30.17
CA THR A 41 -6.65 -3.16 -30.31
C THR A 41 -7.06 -3.68 -28.92
N ILE A 42 -8.04 -4.58 -28.94
CA ILE A 42 -9.18 -4.61 -28.01
C ILE A 42 -8.95 -5.45 -26.73
N GLU A 43 -7.82 -6.14 -26.55
CA GLU A 43 -7.85 -7.35 -25.70
C GLU A 43 -6.78 -7.54 -24.61
N GLN A 44 -5.96 -6.56 -24.23
CA GLN A 44 -4.97 -6.80 -23.17
C GLN A 44 -4.81 -5.63 -22.19
N GLU A 45 -5.02 -5.94 -20.91
CA GLU A 45 -4.76 -5.11 -19.73
C GLU A 45 -3.27 -4.74 -19.67
N HIS A 46 -2.90 -3.60 -20.24
CA HIS A 46 -1.56 -3.02 -20.13
C HIS A 46 -1.58 -1.82 -19.18
N ILE A 47 -0.55 -1.72 -18.33
CA ILE A 47 -0.31 -0.57 -17.45
C ILE A 47 0.04 0.64 -18.32
N GLY A 48 -0.77 1.69 -18.28
CA GLY A 48 -0.52 2.97 -18.96
C GLY A 48 -1.71 3.48 -19.78
N GLU A 49 -2.47 4.39 -19.19
CA GLU A 49 -3.70 4.98 -19.77
C GLU A 49 -3.47 5.76 -21.08
N LYS A 50 -2.25 6.29 -21.33
CA LYS A 50 -2.03 7.36 -22.34
C LYS A 50 -0.87 7.17 -23.32
N GLY A 51 -0.17 6.02 -23.35
CA GLY A 51 0.96 5.83 -24.28
C GLY A 51 2.12 6.83 -24.11
N VAL A 52 2.19 7.51 -22.96
CA VAL A 52 3.27 8.45 -22.59
C VAL A 52 4.42 7.72 -21.88
N GLY A 53 4.21 6.48 -21.45
CA GLY A 53 5.15 5.72 -20.61
C GLY A 53 6.54 5.57 -21.22
N PHE A 54 6.64 5.23 -22.51
CA PHE A 54 7.94 5.14 -23.17
C PHE A 54 8.60 6.50 -23.35
N LYS A 55 7.85 7.58 -23.58
CA LYS A 55 8.41 8.91 -23.88
C LYS A 55 9.20 9.52 -22.71
N SER A 56 8.97 9.04 -21.48
CA SER A 56 9.75 9.46 -20.31
C SER A 56 11.25 9.15 -20.46
N VAL A 57 11.63 8.16 -21.29
CA VAL A 57 13.04 7.84 -21.58
C VAL A 57 13.77 9.04 -22.19
N PHE A 58 13.06 9.93 -22.89
CA PHE A 58 13.63 11.14 -23.47
C PHE A 58 13.90 12.23 -22.44
N ALA A 59 13.46 12.09 -21.19
CA ALA A 59 13.97 12.93 -20.10
C ALA A 59 15.42 12.55 -19.77
N ALA A 60 15.72 11.25 -19.79
CA ALA A 60 17.03 10.71 -19.44
C ALA A 60 18.03 10.67 -20.61
N SER A 61 17.56 10.44 -21.85
CA SER A 61 18.42 10.20 -23.02
C SER A 61 17.97 10.95 -24.27
N ASN A 62 18.91 11.44 -25.09
CA ASN A 62 18.62 11.95 -26.44
C ASN A 62 18.69 10.84 -27.51
N ARG A 63 19.24 9.67 -27.19
CA ARG A 63 19.42 8.56 -28.13
C ARG A 63 19.14 7.20 -27.47
N PRO A 64 17.90 6.92 -27.05
CA PRO A 64 17.55 5.61 -26.53
C PRO A 64 17.68 4.55 -27.65
N ILE A 65 18.30 3.42 -27.34
CA ILE A 65 18.48 2.28 -28.23
C ILE A 65 17.65 1.11 -27.71
N LEU A 66 16.84 0.51 -28.59
CA LEU A 66 16.02 -0.65 -28.30
C LEU A 66 16.48 -1.84 -29.13
N ILE A 67 16.70 -2.96 -28.45
CA ILE A 67 17.14 -4.22 -29.04
C ILE A 67 16.22 -5.33 -28.53
N SER A 68 15.50 -5.99 -29.43
CA SER A 68 14.62 -7.11 -29.09
C SER A 68 14.60 -8.09 -30.26
N HIS A 69 15.41 -9.14 -30.17
CA HIS A 69 15.65 -10.09 -31.26
C HIS A 69 16.01 -9.38 -32.59
N ALA A 70 15.16 -9.49 -33.61
CA ALA A 70 15.34 -8.86 -34.91
C ALA A 70 15.09 -7.35 -34.90
N TRP A 71 14.42 -6.82 -33.88
CA TRP A 71 14.15 -5.38 -33.75
C TRP A 71 15.35 -4.68 -33.14
N LYS A 72 16.09 -3.93 -33.95
CA LYS A 72 17.24 -3.12 -33.51
C LYS A 72 17.09 -1.71 -34.06
N PHE A 73 16.70 -0.78 -33.21
CA PHE A 73 16.50 0.60 -33.62
C PHE A 73 16.81 1.57 -32.49
N CYS A 74 17.09 2.81 -32.84
CA CYS A 74 17.25 3.90 -31.90
C CYS A 74 16.29 5.04 -32.22
N PHE A 75 16.05 5.91 -31.26
CA PHE A 75 15.49 7.23 -31.51
C PHE A 75 16.59 8.27 -31.40
N HIS A 76 16.43 9.42 -32.03
CA HIS A 76 17.41 10.49 -31.93
C HIS A 76 16.71 11.84 -31.84
N VAL A 77 16.83 12.50 -30.69
CA VAL A 77 16.31 13.86 -30.50
C VAL A 77 17.39 14.86 -30.87
N SER A 78 17.42 15.25 -32.15
CA SER A 78 18.15 16.44 -32.60
C SER A 78 17.23 17.63 -32.35
N GLY A 79 17.62 18.58 -31.49
CA GLY A 79 16.77 19.69 -31.00
C GLY A 79 16.18 20.65 -32.04
N LEU A 80 16.25 20.31 -33.33
CA LEU A 80 15.71 21.04 -34.48
C LEU A 80 14.37 20.48 -34.99
N ASP A 81 14.00 19.24 -34.65
CA ASP A 81 12.81 18.60 -35.24
C ASP A 81 11.88 18.00 -34.18
N ALA A 82 10.64 18.52 -34.14
CA ALA A 82 9.58 18.13 -33.21
C ALA A 82 8.99 16.73 -33.50
N MET A 83 9.48 16.02 -34.52
CA MET A 83 9.06 14.65 -34.87
C MET A 83 10.15 13.59 -34.62
N SER A 84 11.32 14.02 -34.14
CA SER A 84 12.50 13.18 -34.00
C SER A 84 12.42 12.14 -32.85
N TYR A 85 11.51 12.34 -31.88
CA TYR A 85 11.32 11.44 -30.72
C TYR A 85 10.38 10.24 -30.97
N ILE A 86 9.90 10.03 -32.20
CA ILE A 86 8.99 8.91 -32.53
C ILE A 86 9.37 8.10 -33.76
N THR A 87 10.30 8.59 -34.59
CA THR A 87 10.71 7.88 -35.79
C THR A 87 11.88 6.96 -35.44
N PRO A 88 11.70 5.62 -35.47
CA PRO A 88 12.79 4.71 -35.19
C PRO A 88 13.79 4.72 -36.35
N LEU A 89 15.07 4.80 -36.02
CA LEU A 89 16.18 4.63 -36.95
C LEU A 89 16.75 3.23 -36.75
N TRP A 90 16.69 2.40 -37.79
CA TRP A 90 17.30 1.07 -37.76
C TRP A 90 18.80 1.17 -37.49
N ILE A 91 19.30 0.25 -36.67
CA ILE A 91 20.71 0.15 -36.35
C ILE A 91 21.21 -1.27 -36.61
N THR A 92 22.50 -1.37 -36.89
CA THR A 92 23.24 -2.63 -37.03
C THR A 92 24.01 -2.96 -35.76
N ASP A 93 24.60 -4.15 -35.70
CA ASP A 93 25.44 -4.53 -34.56
C ASP A 93 26.68 -3.64 -34.39
N GLN A 94 27.11 -2.96 -35.46
CA GLN A 94 28.24 -2.00 -35.42
C GLN A 94 27.86 -0.69 -34.72
N ASP A 95 26.57 -0.38 -34.62
CA ASP A 95 26.06 0.84 -33.98
C ASP A 95 25.82 0.66 -32.47
N ILE A 96 25.94 -0.58 -31.96
CA ILE A 96 25.77 -0.90 -30.54
C ILE A 96 27.04 -0.46 -29.80
N PRO A 97 26.95 0.36 -28.74
CA PRO A 97 28.12 0.81 -28.00
C PRO A 97 28.92 -0.35 -27.38
N ASP A 98 30.26 -0.28 -27.49
CA ASP A 98 31.17 -1.30 -26.96
C ASP A 98 30.92 -1.59 -25.46
N CYS A 99 30.56 -0.56 -24.70
CA CYS A 99 30.32 -0.66 -23.25
C CYS A 99 29.14 -1.56 -22.84
N ILE A 100 28.26 -1.92 -23.78
CA ILE A 100 27.12 -2.82 -23.59
C ILE A 100 27.12 -4.03 -24.54
N SER A 101 28.04 -4.06 -25.51
CA SER A 101 28.12 -5.09 -26.55
C SER A 101 28.16 -6.51 -25.97
N ASN A 102 29.01 -6.74 -24.97
CA ASN A 102 29.15 -8.01 -24.27
C ASN A 102 27.88 -8.40 -23.49
N GLN A 103 27.17 -7.47 -22.87
CA GLN A 103 25.90 -7.78 -22.19
C GLN A 103 24.83 -8.19 -23.21
N ILE A 104 24.72 -7.45 -24.32
CA ILE A 104 23.73 -7.76 -25.37
C ILE A 104 24.04 -9.10 -26.03
N SER A 105 25.32 -9.44 -26.27
CA SER A 105 25.69 -10.74 -26.84
C SER A 105 25.40 -11.88 -25.87
N THR A 106 25.72 -11.71 -24.58
CA THR A 106 25.47 -12.70 -23.53
C THR A 106 23.98 -12.99 -23.37
N TYR A 107 23.15 -11.95 -23.52
CA TYR A 107 21.70 -12.01 -23.33
C TYR A 107 20.94 -11.76 -24.63
N ALA A 108 21.40 -12.28 -25.77
CA ALA A 108 20.87 -11.96 -27.10
C ALA A 108 19.37 -12.25 -27.30
N GLN A 109 18.77 -13.10 -26.46
CA GLN A 109 17.34 -13.40 -26.49
C GLN A 109 16.49 -12.46 -25.64
N HIS A 110 17.09 -11.51 -24.92
CA HIS A 110 16.38 -10.55 -24.09
C HIS A 110 15.95 -9.33 -24.89
N THR A 111 15.03 -8.56 -24.32
CA THR A 111 14.75 -7.19 -24.74
C THR A 111 15.58 -6.22 -23.93
N HIS A 112 16.38 -5.41 -24.60
CA HIS A 112 17.23 -4.39 -24.02
C HIS A 112 16.76 -2.99 -24.40
N LEU A 113 16.74 -2.09 -23.42
CA LEU A 113 16.59 -0.66 -23.61
C LEU A 113 17.81 0.03 -23.01
N TYR A 114 18.67 0.55 -23.87
CA TYR A 114 19.87 1.28 -23.50
C TYR A 114 19.61 2.79 -23.59
N LEU A 115 19.89 3.49 -22.49
CA LEU A 115 19.67 4.92 -22.32
C LEU A 115 21.00 5.60 -22.01
N PRO A 116 21.73 6.13 -23.02
CA PRO A 116 22.88 7.00 -22.76
C PRO A 116 22.37 8.30 -22.14
N LEU A 117 22.90 8.69 -20.98
CA LEU A 117 22.41 9.84 -20.22
C LEU A 117 22.74 11.16 -20.92
N LYS A 118 21.80 12.12 -20.89
CA LYS A 118 22.04 13.49 -21.41
C LYS A 118 23.04 14.27 -20.56
N LEU A 119 22.95 14.10 -19.24
CA LEU A 119 23.83 14.75 -18.29
C LEU A 119 25.22 14.14 -18.42
N GLN A 120 26.23 15.00 -18.44
CA GLN A 120 27.62 14.57 -18.48
C GLN A 120 27.90 13.69 -17.25
N ALA A 121 28.74 12.67 -17.44
CA ALA A 121 29.09 11.75 -16.37
C ALA A 121 29.65 12.53 -15.16
N HIS A 122 29.27 12.10 -13.95
CA HIS A 122 29.78 12.59 -12.65
C HIS A 122 29.30 13.96 -12.16
N THR A 123 28.25 14.58 -12.72
CA THR A 123 27.64 15.75 -12.06
C THR A 123 26.79 15.32 -10.84
N PRO A 124 26.66 16.17 -9.80
CA PRO A 124 25.79 15.91 -8.66
C PRO A 124 24.34 15.62 -9.07
N GLU A 125 23.82 16.31 -10.09
CA GLU A 125 22.46 16.16 -10.59
C GLU A 125 22.26 14.79 -11.25
N ALA A 126 23.25 14.31 -12.01
CA ALA A 126 23.21 12.99 -12.63
C ALA A 126 23.20 11.87 -11.58
N ASN A 127 24.01 12.01 -10.53
CA ASN A 127 24.02 11.05 -9.43
C ASN A 127 22.68 11.06 -8.67
N MET A 128 22.13 12.24 -8.38
CA MET A 128 20.83 12.38 -7.73
C MET A 128 19.70 11.74 -8.56
N PHE A 129 19.69 11.94 -9.88
CA PHE A 129 18.74 11.29 -10.78
C PHE A 129 18.86 9.76 -10.73
N LEU A 130 20.07 9.22 -10.79
CA LEU A 130 20.29 7.77 -10.73
C LEU A 130 19.90 7.18 -9.37
N ASP A 131 20.11 7.91 -8.28
CA ASP A 131 19.67 7.51 -6.95
C ASP A 131 18.14 7.50 -6.84
N GLN A 132 17.46 8.45 -7.49
CA GLN A 132 16.00 8.43 -7.64
C GLN A 132 15.51 7.23 -8.45
N VAL A 133 16.22 6.83 -9.52
CA VAL A 133 15.89 5.62 -10.30
C VAL A 133 15.99 4.37 -9.42
N ILE A 134 17.04 4.26 -8.60
CA ILE A 134 17.20 3.13 -7.66
C ILE A 134 16.08 3.15 -6.62
N LYS A 135 15.76 4.32 -6.05
CA LYS A 135 14.67 4.45 -5.08
C LYS A 135 13.31 4.09 -5.68
N ALA A 136 13.07 4.45 -6.94
CA ALA A 136 11.85 4.13 -7.66
C ALA A 136 11.74 2.64 -8.03
N ALA A 137 12.85 1.90 -8.04
CA ALA A 137 12.88 0.44 -8.22
C ALA A 137 12.56 -0.29 -6.90
N ASP A 138 11.47 0.10 -6.26
CA ASP A 138 11.06 -0.44 -4.96
C ASP A 138 10.75 -1.95 -5.04
N PRO A 139 11.20 -2.78 -4.09
CA PRO A 139 10.93 -4.22 -4.06
C PRO A 139 9.43 -4.58 -4.13
N CYS A 140 8.57 -3.76 -3.50
CA CYS A 140 7.13 -3.99 -3.41
C CYS A 140 6.42 -3.88 -4.77
N ILE A 141 7.10 -3.34 -5.81
CA ILE A 141 6.60 -3.38 -7.18
C ILE A 141 6.24 -4.82 -7.57
N LEU A 142 7.04 -5.80 -7.16
CA LEU A 142 6.78 -7.20 -7.49
C LEU A 142 5.46 -7.72 -6.91
N LEU A 143 4.95 -7.16 -5.82
CA LEU A 143 3.69 -7.63 -5.20
C LEU A 143 2.51 -7.52 -6.17
N HIS A 144 2.44 -6.45 -6.96
CA HIS A 144 1.36 -6.24 -7.92
C HIS A 144 1.63 -6.84 -9.32
N MET A 145 2.88 -7.18 -9.64
CA MET A 145 3.25 -7.78 -10.92
C MET A 145 2.69 -9.19 -11.07
N ARG A 146 2.05 -9.45 -12.23
CA ARG A 146 1.50 -10.78 -12.57
C ARG A 146 2.59 -11.74 -13.03
N HIS A 147 3.34 -11.32 -14.04
CA HIS A 147 4.34 -12.15 -14.72
C HIS A 147 5.75 -11.94 -14.18
N LEU A 148 6.17 -10.69 -13.94
CA LEU A 148 7.49 -10.39 -13.40
C LEU A 148 7.66 -11.00 -12.01
N LYS A 149 8.71 -11.83 -11.85
CA LYS A 149 9.03 -12.52 -10.60
C LYS A 149 10.35 -12.06 -10.00
N LYS A 150 11.24 -11.46 -10.78
CA LYS A 150 12.57 -11.06 -10.31
C LYS A 150 12.92 -9.63 -10.74
N LEU A 151 13.53 -8.91 -9.82
CA LEU A 151 14.12 -7.60 -10.05
C LEU A 151 15.61 -7.66 -9.67
N GLU A 152 16.48 -7.31 -10.61
CA GLU A 152 17.93 -7.24 -10.39
C GLU A 152 18.37 -5.80 -10.64
N ILE A 153 18.97 -5.14 -9.64
CA ILE A 153 19.47 -3.78 -9.72
C ILE A 153 20.98 -3.82 -9.53
N ILE A 154 21.73 -3.34 -10.52
CA ILE A 154 23.19 -3.32 -10.52
C ILE A 154 23.65 -1.87 -10.61
N ASP A 155 24.12 -1.33 -9.50
CA ASP A 155 24.73 -0.02 -9.44
C ASP A 155 26.25 -0.16 -9.56
N LYS A 156 26.76 0.02 -10.79
CA LYS A 156 28.21 -0.02 -11.06
C LYS A 156 28.97 1.14 -10.43
N ARG A 157 28.29 2.23 -10.05
CA ARG A 157 28.91 3.40 -9.40
C ARG A 157 29.32 3.08 -7.97
N GLN A 158 28.50 2.29 -7.28
CA GLN A 158 28.70 1.89 -5.88
C GLN A 158 29.16 0.43 -5.74
N ASN A 159 29.32 -0.28 -6.86
CA ASN A 159 29.60 -1.71 -6.90
C ASN A 159 28.60 -2.54 -6.08
N LYS A 160 27.32 -2.15 -6.14
CA LYS A 160 26.22 -2.73 -5.36
C LYS A 160 25.28 -3.51 -6.26
N VAL A 161 24.93 -4.71 -5.83
CA VAL A 161 23.94 -5.56 -6.50
C VAL A 161 22.80 -5.84 -5.52
N THR A 162 21.58 -5.55 -5.96
CA THR A 162 20.35 -5.88 -5.24
C THR A 162 19.55 -6.85 -6.08
N ILE A 163 19.21 -8.01 -5.52
CA ILE A 163 18.36 -9.00 -6.18
C ILE A 163 17.14 -9.20 -5.31
N ILE A 164 15.95 -9.07 -5.90
CA ILE A 164 14.68 -9.38 -5.26
C ILE A 164 13.94 -10.42 -6.09
N GLU A 165 13.52 -11.51 -5.47
CA GLU A 165 12.72 -12.57 -6.09
C GLU A 165 11.39 -12.74 -5.36
N LYS A 166 10.31 -12.78 -6.13
CA LYS A 166 8.94 -12.97 -5.68
C LYS A 166 8.59 -14.46 -5.69
N GLU A 167 8.14 -14.94 -4.55
CA GLU A 167 7.61 -16.29 -4.37
C GLU A 167 6.23 -16.22 -3.73
N ILE A 168 5.29 -17.05 -4.18
CA ILE A 168 3.98 -17.21 -3.53
C ILE A 168 4.09 -18.44 -2.64
N ILE A 169 4.03 -18.23 -1.33
CA ILE A 169 4.28 -19.31 -0.35
C ILE A 169 3.00 -20.05 0.05
N GLY A 170 1.83 -19.43 -0.17
CA GLY A 170 0.53 -20.05 0.10
C GLY A 170 -0.63 -19.07 0.03
N PRO A 171 -1.87 -19.53 0.22
CA PRO A 171 -3.03 -18.66 0.38
C PRO A 171 -3.01 -17.98 1.76
N THR A 172 -3.77 -16.88 1.92
CA THR A 172 -4.10 -16.39 3.27
C THR A 172 -5.26 -17.21 3.87
N LYS A 173 -5.76 -16.82 5.05
CA LYS A 173 -6.93 -17.48 5.66
C LYS A 173 -8.27 -16.94 5.17
N LEU A 174 -8.24 -15.95 4.28
CA LEU A 174 -9.41 -15.49 3.57
C LEU A 174 -9.85 -16.56 2.56
N GLU A 175 -11.11 -16.95 2.61
CA GLU A 175 -11.70 -17.80 1.58
C GLU A 175 -11.79 -17.06 0.25
N GLU A 176 -11.39 -17.72 -0.84
CA GLU A 176 -11.52 -17.14 -2.18
C GLU A 176 -13.00 -16.97 -2.55
N GLN A 177 -13.35 -15.80 -3.06
CA GLN A 177 -14.73 -15.44 -3.36
C GLN A 177 -14.84 -14.90 -4.78
N SER A 178 -15.69 -15.51 -5.59
CA SER A 178 -15.95 -15.06 -6.96
C SER A 178 -16.66 -13.71 -7.00
N ASN A 179 -17.58 -13.48 -6.07
CA ASN A 179 -18.33 -12.24 -5.95
C ASN A 179 -18.78 -12.05 -4.50
N VAL A 180 -18.43 -10.91 -3.91
CA VAL A 180 -18.82 -10.55 -2.55
C VAL A 180 -19.28 -9.10 -2.49
N THR A 181 -20.31 -8.84 -1.69
CA THR A 181 -20.82 -7.50 -1.43
C THR A 181 -20.66 -7.17 0.05
N PHE A 182 -20.16 -5.98 0.35
CA PHE A 182 -20.00 -5.45 1.71
C PHE A 182 -20.28 -3.95 1.71
N GLU A 183 -21.27 -3.51 2.51
CA GLU A 183 -21.62 -2.08 2.64
C GLU A 183 -21.88 -1.39 1.29
N ASP A 184 -22.66 -2.06 0.43
CA ASP A 184 -22.96 -1.65 -0.96
C ASP A 184 -21.78 -1.66 -1.95
N PHE A 185 -20.59 -2.06 -1.51
CA PHE A 185 -19.43 -2.26 -2.39
C PHE A 185 -19.35 -3.71 -2.87
N THR A 186 -19.07 -3.91 -4.15
CA THR A 186 -18.95 -5.25 -4.75
C THR A 186 -17.50 -5.53 -5.16
N PHE A 187 -16.98 -6.69 -4.75
CA PHE A 187 -15.64 -7.16 -5.08
C PHE A 187 -15.72 -8.48 -5.84
N LEU A 188 -15.06 -8.54 -6.98
CA LEU A 188 -15.04 -9.69 -7.88
C LEU A 188 -13.70 -10.42 -7.78
N ASN A 189 -13.73 -11.75 -7.73
CA ASN A 189 -12.57 -12.62 -7.64
C ASN A 189 -11.60 -12.18 -6.54
N LEU A 190 -12.13 -11.98 -5.33
CA LEU A 190 -11.33 -11.66 -4.15
C LEU A 190 -10.55 -12.89 -3.71
N ALA A 191 -9.23 -12.77 -3.68
CA ALA A 191 -8.32 -13.83 -3.24
C ALA A 191 -7.17 -13.24 -2.43
N GLY A 192 -6.70 -13.99 -1.43
CA GLY A 192 -5.56 -13.67 -0.60
C GLY A 192 -4.40 -14.63 -0.86
N SER A 193 -3.18 -14.10 -0.99
CA SER A 193 -1.95 -14.89 -1.05
C SER A 193 -0.89 -14.32 -0.13
N ILE A 194 -0.10 -15.21 0.47
CA ILE A 194 1.11 -14.84 1.18
C ILE A 194 2.26 -14.84 0.16
N ILE A 195 2.90 -13.68 0.01
CA ILE A 195 3.97 -13.44 -0.95
C ILE A 195 5.26 -13.14 -0.20
N GLN A 196 6.31 -13.86 -0.53
CA GLN A 196 7.66 -13.65 -0.01
C GLN A 196 8.50 -12.91 -1.05
N LEU A 197 9.14 -11.83 -0.62
CA LEU A 197 10.15 -11.10 -1.38
C LEU A 197 11.53 -11.50 -0.83
N ASN A 198 12.18 -12.42 -1.52
CA ASN A 198 13.51 -12.92 -1.22
C ASN A 198 14.58 -11.93 -1.66
N THR A 199 15.50 -11.61 -0.77
CA THR A 199 16.67 -10.76 -1.01
C THR A 199 17.95 -11.51 -0.63
N LEU A 200 19.11 -10.94 -0.96
CA LEU A 200 20.41 -11.53 -0.58
C LEU A 200 20.62 -11.60 0.95
N THR A 201 19.92 -10.76 1.71
CA THR A 201 20.11 -10.61 3.17
C THR A 201 18.99 -11.24 4.00
N GLY A 202 18.00 -11.87 3.36
CA GLY A 202 16.82 -12.41 4.03
C GLY A 202 15.57 -12.27 3.16
N TYR A 203 14.40 -12.30 3.76
CA TYR A 203 13.13 -12.16 3.05
C TYR A 203 12.15 -11.32 3.85
N ASN A 204 11.18 -10.74 3.16
CA ASN A 204 10.02 -10.10 3.77
C ASN A 204 8.75 -10.70 3.20
N THR A 205 7.72 -10.81 4.03
CA THR A 205 6.50 -11.55 3.75
C THR A 205 5.32 -10.60 3.77
N PHE A 206 4.43 -10.74 2.80
CA PHE A 206 3.28 -9.87 2.64
C PHE A 206 2.01 -10.69 2.53
N ARG A 207 0.98 -10.33 3.28
CA ARG A 207 -0.39 -10.77 2.98
C ARG A 207 -0.92 -9.87 1.89
N VAL A 208 -1.12 -10.42 0.69
CA VAL A 208 -1.53 -9.67 -0.50
C VAL A 208 -2.90 -10.13 -0.94
N TYR A 209 -3.84 -9.19 -1.00
CA TYR A 209 -5.20 -9.44 -1.44
C TYR A 209 -5.43 -8.75 -2.77
N THR A 210 -6.10 -9.45 -3.68
CA THR A 210 -6.39 -8.92 -5.01
C THR A 210 -7.84 -9.17 -5.36
N CYS A 211 -8.49 -8.18 -5.95
CA CYS A 211 -9.85 -8.28 -6.48
C CYS A 211 -10.04 -7.33 -7.66
N TYR A 212 -11.21 -7.38 -8.28
CA TYR A 212 -11.65 -6.43 -9.29
C TYR A 212 -12.93 -5.75 -8.84
N ILE A 213 -13.13 -4.50 -9.27
CA ILE A 213 -14.39 -3.79 -9.11
C ILE A 213 -14.89 -3.36 -10.48
N ASP A 214 -16.20 -3.31 -10.66
CA ASP A 214 -16.80 -2.77 -11.88
C ASP A 214 -16.72 -1.23 -11.86
N VAL A 215 -16.43 -0.66 -13.02
CA VAL A 215 -16.32 0.78 -13.26
C VAL A 215 -17.54 1.20 -14.09
N PRO A 216 -18.50 1.92 -13.51
CA PRO A 216 -19.66 2.41 -14.23
C PRO A 216 -19.28 3.29 -15.43
N ASN A 217 -19.96 3.09 -16.56
CA ASN A 217 -19.78 3.91 -17.77
C ASN A 217 -20.05 5.41 -17.53
N SER A 218 -20.84 5.75 -16.50
CA SER A 218 -21.10 7.13 -16.09
C SER A 218 -19.90 7.82 -15.45
N ILE A 219 -18.97 7.04 -14.88
CA ILE A 219 -17.77 7.57 -14.21
C ILE A 219 -16.64 7.74 -15.21
N GLU A 220 -16.43 6.74 -16.08
CA GLU A 220 -15.36 6.81 -17.06
C GLU A 220 -15.64 5.91 -18.27
N GLN A 221 -15.49 6.47 -19.47
CA GLN A 221 -15.52 5.70 -20.71
C GLN A 221 -14.17 5.00 -20.90
N ARG A 222 -13.95 3.92 -20.14
CA ARG A 222 -12.76 3.07 -20.25
C ARG A 222 -12.94 1.95 -21.27
N ARG A 223 -11.81 1.39 -21.68
CA ARG A 223 -11.78 0.16 -22.51
C ARG A 223 -12.19 -1.06 -21.70
N THR A 224 -11.88 -1.09 -20.41
CA THR A 224 -12.25 -2.15 -19.47
C THR A 224 -13.32 -1.64 -18.53
N SER A 225 -14.37 -2.43 -18.34
CA SER A 225 -15.41 -2.15 -17.35
C SER A 225 -14.99 -2.53 -15.93
N LYS A 226 -13.75 -2.98 -15.74
CA LYS A 226 -13.19 -3.41 -14.46
C LYS A 226 -11.85 -2.76 -14.21
N THR A 227 -11.57 -2.50 -12.95
CA THR A 227 -10.24 -2.08 -12.45
C THR A 227 -9.80 -3.04 -11.35
N ARG A 228 -8.50 -3.32 -11.31
CA ARG A 228 -7.92 -4.23 -10.31
C ARG A 228 -7.55 -3.44 -9.06
N LEU A 229 -7.87 -3.99 -7.90
CA LEU A 229 -7.40 -3.51 -6.60
C LEU A 229 -6.45 -4.53 -6.00
N ILE A 230 -5.41 -4.03 -5.35
CA ILE A 230 -4.46 -4.83 -4.59
C ILE A 230 -4.19 -4.10 -3.28
N ILE A 231 -4.22 -4.83 -2.18
CA ILE A 231 -3.80 -4.33 -0.86
C ILE A 231 -2.84 -5.34 -0.26
N ALA A 232 -1.73 -4.86 0.30
CA ALA A 232 -0.69 -5.71 0.84
C ALA A 232 -0.23 -5.22 2.22
N PHE A 233 -0.08 -6.18 3.12
CA PHE A 233 0.27 -5.96 4.52
C PHE A 233 1.61 -6.64 4.82
N PRO A 234 2.67 -5.89 5.16
CA PRO A 234 3.96 -6.46 5.56
C PRO A 234 3.80 -7.25 6.87
N CYS A 235 4.29 -8.49 6.94
CA CYS A 235 4.15 -9.34 8.12
C CYS A 235 5.21 -9.01 9.18
N GLU A 236 6.39 -8.55 8.79
CA GLU A 236 7.50 -8.21 9.68
C GLU A 236 7.27 -6.88 10.37
N ILE A 237 7.39 -6.80 11.69
CA ILE A 237 7.03 -5.63 12.52
C ILE A 237 7.74 -4.33 12.06
N ASN A 238 9.03 -4.43 11.72
CA ASN A 238 9.88 -3.27 11.40
C ASN A 238 10.10 -3.09 9.88
N TYR A 239 9.15 -3.51 9.06
CA TYR A 239 9.25 -3.26 7.63
C TYR A 239 8.93 -1.79 7.32
N ASP A 240 9.95 -1.03 6.94
CA ASP A 240 9.79 0.36 6.52
C ASP A 240 9.32 0.44 5.07
N LEU A 241 8.04 0.81 4.88
CA LEU A 241 7.48 1.08 3.57
C LEU A 241 8.07 2.39 3.02
N THR A 242 8.63 2.33 1.81
CA THR A 242 9.11 3.53 1.11
C THR A 242 7.97 4.32 0.46
N SER A 243 6.85 3.64 0.21
CA SER A 243 5.65 4.15 -0.46
C SER A 243 4.46 3.29 -0.08
N THR A 244 3.30 3.91 0.04
CA THR A 244 2.04 3.23 0.40
C THR A 244 1.09 3.16 -0.79
N VAL A 245 1.18 4.12 -1.72
CA VAL A 245 0.32 4.20 -2.89
C VAL A 245 1.09 3.82 -4.13
N TYR A 246 0.52 2.88 -4.89
CA TYR A 246 1.07 2.40 -6.14
C TYR A 246 0.04 2.53 -7.27
N ALA A 247 0.55 2.81 -8.46
CA ALA A 247 -0.18 2.75 -9.73
C ALA A 247 0.69 2.06 -10.79
N GLY A 248 1.00 0.79 -10.53
CA GLY A 248 1.99 -0.02 -11.24
C GLY A 248 3.44 0.33 -10.92
N LEU A 249 3.69 1.51 -10.34
CA LEU A 249 4.96 1.97 -9.79
C LEU A 249 4.66 2.74 -8.49
N PRO A 250 5.65 2.94 -7.60
CA PRO A 250 5.50 3.78 -6.42
C PRO A 250 5.04 5.19 -6.82
N VAL A 251 4.04 5.73 -6.10
CA VAL A 251 3.51 7.08 -6.33
C VAL A 251 3.87 7.99 -5.17
N CYS A 252 3.34 7.70 -3.98
CA CYS A 252 3.59 8.49 -2.78
C CYS A 252 3.49 7.66 -1.49
N ASP A 253 4.06 8.20 -0.42
CA ASP A 253 3.94 7.70 0.94
C ASP A 253 2.92 8.55 1.72
N LEU A 254 1.85 7.91 2.19
CA LEU A 254 0.84 8.49 3.04
C LEU A 254 1.02 8.09 4.51
N GLY A 255 2.05 7.33 4.86
CA GLY A 255 2.32 6.89 6.22
C GLY A 255 1.51 5.69 6.70
N PHE A 256 0.69 5.07 5.85
CA PHE A 256 0.05 3.80 6.18
C PHE A 256 1.07 2.67 6.41
N ASN A 257 0.80 1.78 7.35
CA ASN A 257 1.61 0.58 7.61
C ASN A 257 1.29 -0.58 6.65
N PHE A 258 0.57 -0.28 5.56
CA PHE A 258 0.19 -1.18 4.49
C PHE A 258 0.23 -0.40 3.18
N LEU A 259 0.31 -1.12 2.06
CA LEU A 259 0.31 -0.52 0.73
C LEU A 259 -0.88 -0.97 -0.08
N PHE A 260 -1.24 -0.19 -1.08
CA PHE A 260 -2.26 -0.55 -2.04
C PHE A 260 -1.88 -0.09 -3.45
N ASN A 261 -2.29 -0.89 -4.43
CA ASN A 261 -2.09 -0.63 -5.84
C ASN A 261 -3.42 -0.68 -6.59
N ALA A 262 -3.69 0.35 -7.39
CA ALA A 262 -4.82 0.38 -8.30
C ALA A 262 -4.48 1.24 -9.54
N ASP A 263 -5.34 1.23 -10.55
CA ASP A 263 -5.15 1.98 -11.80
C ASP A 263 -5.47 3.49 -11.64
N PHE A 264 -5.03 4.10 -10.53
CA PHE A 264 -5.25 5.50 -10.20
C PHE A 264 -4.83 6.42 -11.35
N GLN A 265 -5.69 7.39 -11.65
CA GLN A 265 -5.29 8.53 -12.48
C GLN A 265 -4.32 9.40 -11.67
N LEU A 266 -3.14 9.69 -12.21
CA LEU A 266 -2.12 10.48 -11.53
C LEU A 266 -2.10 11.93 -12.05
N VAL A 267 -1.53 12.84 -11.26
CA VAL A 267 -1.16 14.19 -11.73
C VAL A 267 -0.01 14.13 -12.75
N THR A 268 0.27 15.22 -13.46
CA THR A 268 1.21 15.25 -14.60
C THR A 268 2.63 14.81 -14.21
N ASN A 269 3.14 15.24 -13.06
CA ASN A 269 4.44 14.80 -12.52
C ASN A 269 4.43 13.36 -11.99
N ARG A 270 3.25 12.72 -11.86
CA ARG A 270 3.04 11.35 -11.38
C ARG A 270 3.51 11.08 -9.95
N GLU A 271 3.79 12.13 -9.17
CA GLU A 271 4.21 12.04 -7.76
C GLU A 271 3.03 11.98 -6.79
N ASN A 272 1.80 12.13 -7.29
CA ASN A 272 0.58 12.03 -6.51
C ASN A 272 -0.59 11.49 -7.34
N VAL A 273 -1.61 11.02 -6.63
CA VAL A 273 -2.91 10.68 -7.23
C VAL A 273 -3.63 11.96 -7.60
N ARG A 274 -4.31 11.96 -8.75
CA ARG A 274 -5.19 13.06 -9.13
C ARG A 274 -6.43 13.04 -8.25
N GLU A 275 -6.49 13.92 -7.29
CA GLU A 275 -7.61 14.00 -6.36
C GLU A 275 -8.90 14.50 -7.06
N ASN A 276 -10.05 14.23 -6.45
CA ASN A 276 -11.36 14.76 -6.86
C ASN A 276 -11.85 14.37 -8.27
N VAL A 277 -11.29 13.33 -8.88
CA VAL A 277 -11.89 12.67 -10.06
C VAL A 277 -12.74 11.49 -9.62
N LEU A 278 -13.92 11.35 -10.22
CA LEU A 278 -14.91 10.32 -9.85
C LEU A 278 -14.32 8.91 -9.82
N PHE A 279 -13.45 8.59 -10.77
CA PHE A 279 -12.79 7.29 -10.86
C PHE A 279 -11.88 6.99 -9.66
N ASN A 280 -11.02 7.93 -9.27
CA ASN A 280 -10.15 7.72 -8.12
C ASN A 280 -10.96 7.71 -6.81
N THR A 281 -12.03 8.51 -6.73
CA THR A 281 -12.96 8.49 -5.58
C THR A 281 -13.65 7.13 -5.44
N LEU A 282 -14.08 6.53 -6.56
CA LEU A 282 -14.60 5.15 -6.59
C LEU A 282 -13.58 4.17 -6.00
N ILE A 283 -12.33 4.19 -6.49
CA ILE A 283 -11.25 3.32 -5.98
C ILE A 283 -11.03 3.53 -4.48
N ARG A 284 -10.85 4.78 -4.04
CA ARG A 284 -10.59 5.12 -2.64
C ARG A 284 -11.67 4.55 -1.72
N ASN A 285 -12.94 4.74 -2.06
CA ASN A 285 -14.06 4.26 -1.25
C ASN A 285 -14.11 2.72 -1.21
N HIS A 286 -13.86 2.05 -2.34
CA HIS A 286 -13.74 0.58 -2.37
C HIS A 286 -12.56 0.07 -1.54
N LEU A 287 -11.42 0.79 -1.52
CA LEU A 287 -10.28 0.43 -0.69
C LEU A 287 -10.59 0.54 0.81
N SER A 288 -11.33 1.57 1.24
CA SER A 288 -11.81 1.69 2.63
C SER A 288 -12.67 0.49 3.03
N ALA A 289 -13.66 0.13 2.21
CA ALA A 289 -14.54 -0.99 2.47
C ALA A 289 -13.80 -2.34 2.42
N LEU A 290 -12.90 -2.53 1.44
CA LEU A 290 -12.08 -3.73 1.32
C LEU A 290 -11.18 -3.92 2.55
N PHE A 291 -10.54 -2.86 3.03
CA PHE A 291 -9.68 -2.93 4.22
C PHE A 291 -10.43 -3.52 5.42
N VAL A 292 -11.62 -2.99 5.73
CA VAL A 292 -12.41 -3.48 6.88
C VAL A 292 -12.97 -4.87 6.61
N TYR A 293 -13.42 -5.16 5.39
CA TYR A 293 -13.85 -6.50 5.00
C TYR A 293 -12.76 -7.55 5.26
N LEU A 294 -11.51 -7.25 4.89
CA LEU A 294 -10.37 -8.14 5.11
C LEU A 294 -10.09 -8.34 6.61
N LEU A 295 -10.19 -7.29 7.44
CA LEU A 295 -10.05 -7.43 8.89
C LEU A 295 -11.12 -8.35 9.51
N LEU A 296 -12.34 -8.33 8.98
CA LEU A 296 -13.42 -9.18 9.47
C LEU A 296 -13.22 -10.65 9.07
N ASN A 297 -12.67 -10.91 7.90
CA ASN A 297 -12.69 -12.24 7.28
C ASN A 297 -11.33 -12.96 7.26
N ASP A 298 -10.20 -12.26 7.46
CA ASP A 298 -8.89 -12.91 7.65
C ASP A 298 -8.46 -12.78 9.12
N ILE A 299 -8.54 -13.89 9.85
CA ILE A 299 -8.23 -13.94 11.30
C ILE A 299 -6.78 -13.58 11.61
N ASP A 300 -5.82 -13.85 10.72
CA ASP A 300 -4.43 -13.52 10.98
C ASP A 300 -4.17 -12.04 10.73
N LEU A 301 -4.84 -11.43 9.74
CA LEU A 301 -4.83 -9.98 9.58
C LEU A 301 -5.50 -9.26 10.76
N ARG A 302 -6.61 -9.79 11.27
CA ARG A 302 -7.36 -9.23 12.41
C ARG A 302 -6.52 -9.15 13.69
N LYS A 303 -5.70 -10.17 13.97
CA LYS A 303 -4.78 -10.16 15.13
C LYS A 303 -3.80 -9.01 15.08
N ASP A 304 -3.42 -8.60 13.88
CA ASP A 304 -2.47 -7.52 13.63
C ASP A 304 -3.19 -6.16 13.42
N MET A 305 -4.50 -6.02 13.71
CA MET A 305 -5.27 -4.81 13.39
C MET A 305 -4.67 -3.53 14.01
N ASN A 306 -4.14 -3.61 15.23
CA ASN A 306 -3.53 -2.47 15.93
C ASN A 306 -2.33 -1.88 15.18
N ARG A 307 -1.71 -2.69 14.31
CA ARG A 307 -0.58 -2.25 13.48
C ARG A 307 -1.05 -1.50 12.24
N TYR A 308 -2.14 -1.94 11.61
CA TYR A 308 -2.54 -1.47 10.29
C TYR A 308 -3.64 -0.42 10.31
N CYS A 309 -4.50 -0.42 11.33
CA CYS A 309 -5.57 0.56 11.43
C CYS A 309 -4.99 1.98 11.59
N PRO A 310 -5.42 2.94 10.76
CA PRO A 310 -4.91 4.30 10.82
C PRO A 310 -5.41 5.03 12.08
N SER A 311 -4.48 5.55 12.88
CA SER A 311 -4.79 6.44 13.99
C SER A 311 -4.76 7.90 13.53
N LEU A 312 -5.79 8.68 13.89
CA LEU A 312 -5.94 10.10 13.51
C LEU A 312 -4.74 10.97 13.90
N ASN A 313 -4.03 10.61 14.97
CA ASN A 313 -2.95 11.42 15.54
C ASN A 313 -1.56 11.12 14.97
N THR A 314 -1.35 9.97 14.31
CA THR A 314 0.02 9.51 14.00
C THR A 314 0.61 10.14 12.74
N HIS A 315 -0.22 10.75 11.89
CA HIS A 315 0.21 11.23 10.57
C HIS A 315 -0.33 12.63 10.23
N GLN A 316 -0.56 13.47 11.25
CA GLN A 316 -1.00 14.86 11.07
C GLN A 316 -0.09 15.58 10.05
N GLY A 317 -0.70 16.07 8.96
CA GLY A 317 -0.02 16.80 7.89
C GLY A 317 0.39 15.99 6.66
N LYS A 318 0.31 14.65 6.67
CA LYS A 318 0.57 13.83 5.46
C LYS A 318 -0.65 13.68 4.54
N TYR A 319 -1.87 13.81 5.08
CA TYR A 319 -3.09 13.56 4.32
C TYR A 319 -3.72 14.85 3.80
N SER A 320 -4.10 14.85 2.53
CA SER A 320 -5.06 15.82 1.99
C SER A 320 -6.46 15.54 2.54
N SER A 321 -7.37 16.52 2.44
CA SER A 321 -8.78 16.32 2.80
C SER A 321 -9.41 15.16 2.03
N TRP A 322 -8.93 14.89 0.80
CA TRP A 322 -9.39 13.77 0.01
C TRP A 322 -8.96 12.41 0.60
N TRP A 323 -7.74 12.27 1.13
CA TRP A 323 -7.31 11.04 1.82
C TRP A 323 -7.92 10.90 3.22
N LEU A 324 -8.20 12.01 3.92
CA LEU A 324 -8.87 11.95 5.22
C LEU A 324 -10.24 11.25 5.13
N VAL A 325 -10.99 11.45 4.05
CA VAL A 325 -12.25 10.71 3.82
C VAL A 325 -12.04 9.19 3.76
N MET A 326 -10.89 8.70 3.27
CA MET A 326 -10.60 7.26 3.31
C MET A 326 -10.49 6.75 4.75
N ILE A 327 -9.83 7.52 5.60
CA ILE A 327 -9.61 7.22 7.02
C ILE A 327 -10.93 7.32 7.78
N ASP A 328 -11.73 8.35 7.50
CA ASP A 328 -13.06 8.52 8.09
C ASP A 328 -13.97 7.34 7.75
N ASN A 329 -14.00 6.93 6.47
CA ASN A 329 -14.75 5.74 6.04
C ASN A 329 -14.26 4.46 6.72
N ILE A 330 -12.93 4.27 6.86
CA ILE A 330 -12.37 3.11 7.57
C ILE A 330 -12.80 3.13 9.03
N ASN A 331 -12.69 4.29 9.70
CA ASN A 331 -13.07 4.45 11.10
C ASN A 331 -14.55 4.20 11.31
N GLU A 332 -15.43 4.77 10.49
CA GLU A 332 -16.89 4.56 10.55
C GLU A 332 -17.25 3.08 10.43
N LEU A 333 -16.63 2.37 9.48
CA LEU A 333 -16.82 0.93 9.31
C LEU A 333 -16.26 0.13 10.48
N ILE A 334 -15.08 0.47 11.01
CA ILE A 334 -14.53 -0.16 12.23
C ILE A 334 -15.50 0.04 13.41
N THR A 335 -16.06 1.24 13.58
CA THR A 335 -17.06 1.52 14.62
C THR A 335 -18.28 0.64 14.47
N LYS A 336 -18.82 0.54 13.25
CA LYS A 336 -19.99 -0.27 12.96
C LYS A 336 -19.78 -1.75 13.29
N TYR A 337 -18.56 -2.25 13.07
CA TYR A 337 -18.21 -3.66 13.27
C TYR A 337 -17.33 -3.92 14.51
N LEU A 338 -17.29 -2.97 15.45
CA LEU A 338 -16.39 -3.03 16.61
C LEU A 338 -16.56 -4.30 17.43
N SER A 339 -17.82 -4.72 17.68
CA SER A 339 -18.13 -5.93 18.43
C SER A 339 -17.57 -7.20 17.78
N VAL A 340 -17.59 -7.28 16.46
CA VAL A 340 -17.07 -8.43 15.71
C VAL A 340 -15.54 -8.41 15.69
N LEU A 341 -14.94 -7.24 15.48
CA LEU A 341 -13.48 -7.08 15.44
C LEU A 341 -12.83 -7.48 16.77
N PHE A 342 -13.43 -7.08 17.89
CA PHE A 342 -12.93 -7.37 19.25
C PHE A 342 -13.52 -8.66 19.85
N GLU A 343 -14.19 -9.50 19.05
CA GLU A 343 -14.78 -10.79 19.47
C GLU A 343 -15.64 -10.68 20.74
N ILE A 344 -16.43 -9.60 20.81
CA ILE A 344 -17.23 -9.26 21.98
C ILE A 344 -18.45 -10.19 22.03
N GLN A 345 -18.57 -10.93 23.13
CA GLN A 345 -19.70 -11.82 23.37
C GLN A 345 -21.04 -11.05 23.40
N THR A 346 -22.06 -11.63 22.79
CA THR A 346 -23.42 -11.09 22.78
C THR A 346 -23.92 -10.83 24.19
N GLY A 347 -24.35 -9.60 24.47
CA GLY A 347 -24.85 -9.17 25.77
C GLY A 347 -23.84 -8.41 26.62
N LYS A 348 -22.54 -8.42 26.27
CA LYS A 348 -21.55 -7.57 26.95
C LYS A 348 -21.65 -6.13 26.50
N THR A 349 -21.57 -5.22 27.47
CA THR A 349 -21.44 -3.79 27.22
C THR A 349 -19.97 -3.42 26.99
N ILE A 350 -19.72 -2.60 25.97
CA ILE A 350 -18.38 -2.12 25.67
C ILE A 350 -18.11 -0.91 26.57
N ARG A 351 -16.96 -0.92 27.24
CA ARG A 351 -16.39 0.23 27.95
C ARG A 351 -14.96 0.40 27.52
N TYR A 352 -14.43 1.60 27.63
CA TYR A 352 -13.00 1.81 27.44
C TYR A 352 -12.30 2.12 28.76
N PHE A 353 -11.01 1.84 28.78
CA PHE A 353 -10.22 1.87 29.99
C PHE A 353 -10.22 3.25 30.66
N ASN A 354 -10.37 3.26 31.98
CA ASN A 354 -10.28 4.46 32.79
C ASN A 354 -9.00 4.40 33.62
N LYS A 355 -8.01 5.22 33.27
CA LYS A 355 -6.69 5.23 33.94
C LYS A 355 -6.78 5.52 35.44
N ASP A 356 -7.73 6.34 35.86
CA ASP A 356 -7.88 6.71 37.26
C ASP A 356 -8.42 5.52 38.09
N LEU A 357 -9.22 4.65 37.46
CA LEU A 357 -9.77 3.44 38.10
C LEU A 357 -8.86 2.21 37.96
N ALA A 358 -7.91 2.23 37.03
CA ALA A 358 -6.89 1.21 36.87
C ALA A 358 -6.06 0.96 38.14
N LEU A 359 -5.88 2.01 38.94
CA LEU A 359 -5.17 1.93 40.23
C LEU A 359 -5.97 1.16 41.29
N LEU A 360 -7.28 1.01 41.10
CA LEU A 360 -8.20 0.45 42.10
C LEU A 360 -8.55 -1.01 41.83
N VAL A 361 -8.47 -1.47 40.58
CA VAL A 361 -8.93 -2.81 40.16
C VAL A 361 -8.00 -3.35 39.08
N SER A 362 -7.61 -4.63 39.19
CA SER A 362 -6.75 -5.24 38.16
C SER A 362 -7.51 -5.45 36.85
N ASN A 363 -6.79 -5.45 35.72
CA ASN A 363 -7.38 -5.76 34.41
C ASN A 363 -8.10 -7.12 34.43
N GLU A 364 -7.52 -8.12 35.10
CA GLU A 364 -8.12 -9.45 35.24
C GLU A 364 -9.47 -9.42 35.97
N GLN A 365 -9.62 -8.57 37.00
CA GLN A 365 -10.88 -8.39 37.71
C GLN A 365 -11.94 -7.67 36.86
N LEU A 366 -11.53 -6.68 36.05
CA LEU A 366 -12.40 -6.01 35.09
C LEU A 366 -12.84 -6.95 33.95
N TYR A 367 -11.95 -7.81 33.47
CA TYR A 367 -12.28 -8.84 32.47
C TYR A 367 -13.24 -9.91 33.01
N ASN A 368 -13.14 -10.21 34.31
CA ASN A 368 -14.02 -11.14 35.02
C ASN A 368 -15.39 -10.53 35.39
N CYS A 369 -15.60 -9.21 35.17
CA CYS A 369 -16.93 -8.63 35.16
C CYS A 369 -17.73 -9.29 34.02
N ALA A 370 -18.72 -10.12 34.37
CA ALA A 370 -19.44 -10.94 33.40
C ALA A 370 -20.08 -10.15 32.24
N ASP A 371 -20.45 -8.88 32.48
CA ASP A 371 -21.27 -8.07 31.58
C ASP A 371 -20.52 -6.96 30.83
N ILE A 372 -19.19 -6.80 31.03
CA ILE A 372 -18.42 -5.68 30.45
C ILE A 372 -17.20 -6.21 29.69
N HIS A 373 -16.95 -5.64 28.50
CA HIS A 373 -15.70 -5.79 27.75
C HIS A 373 -14.96 -4.46 27.75
N VAL A 374 -13.71 -4.47 28.22
CA VAL A 374 -12.90 -3.25 28.37
C VAL A 374 -11.87 -3.16 27.25
N ILE A 375 -11.96 -2.09 26.45
CA ILE A 375 -10.97 -1.75 25.43
C ILE A 375 -9.87 -0.89 26.05
N ASP A 376 -8.63 -1.35 25.97
CA ASP A 376 -7.46 -0.59 26.40
C ASP A 376 -7.02 0.40 25.31
N THR A 377 -7.14 1.69 25.59
CA THR A 377 -6.77 2.77 24.65
C THR A 377 -5.26 2.95 24.52
N ASP A 378 -4.45 2.47 25.47
CA ASP A 378 -2.99 2.63 25.43
C ASP A 378 -2.32 1.58 24.53
N HIS A 379 -3.04 0.50 24.21
CA HIS A 379 -2.55 -0.62 23.42
C HIS A 379 -3.36 -0.88 22.14
N THR A 380 -4.25 0.04 21.78
CA THR A 380 -5.07 -0.05 20.56
C THR A 380 -4.90 1.19 19.69
N PHE A 381 -5.28 1.08 18.42
CA PHE A 381 -5.32 2.21 17.50
C PHE A 381 -6.46 3.20 17.79
N LEU A 382 -7.40 2.82 18.66
CA LEU A 382 -8.58 3.60 19.03
C LEU A 382 -8.27 4.55 20.17
N THR A 383 -8.33 5.86 19.91
CA THR A 383 -8.14 6.87 20.94
C THR A 383 -9.37 6.99 21.84
N SER A 384 -9.18 7.52 23.05
CA SER A 384 -10.30 7.83 23.95
C SER A 384 -11.30 8.81 23.32
N GLU A 385 -10.84 9.71 22.45
CA GLU A 385 -11.72 10.62 21.70
C GLU A 385 -12.57 9.87 20.67
N GLN A 386 -11.99 8.91 19.96
CA GLN A 386 -12.73 8.06 19.02
C GLN A 386 -13.79 7.22 19.75
N LEU A 387 -13.42 6.56 20.84
CA LEU A 387 -14.36 5.76 21.63
C LEU A 387 -15.50 6.62 22.20
N LYS A 388 -15.20 7.84 22.66
CA LYS A 388 -16.23 8.82 23.05
C LYS A 388 -17.16 9.19 21.89
N SER A 389 -16.60 9.42 20.69
CA SER A 389 -17.40 9.73 19.49
C SER A 389 -18.35 8.58 19.11
N PHE A 390 -17.96 7.34 19.44
CA PHE A 390 -18.79 6.15 19.27
C PHE A 390 -19.80 5.95 20.40
N GLN A 391 -19.94 6.93 21.30
CA GLN A 391 -20.79 6.86 22.50
C GLN A 391 -20.42 5.73 23.46
N ILE A 392 -19.19 5.22 23.38
CA ILE A 392 -18.66 4.22 24.32
C ILE A 392 -18.20 4.97 25.56
N GLN A 393 -18.69 4.56 26.73
CA GLN A 393 -18.35 5.20 28.00
C GLN A 393 -17.08 4.60 28.60
N THR A 394 -16.38 5.37 29.44
CA THR A 394 -15.34 4.80 30.31
C THR A 394 -15.95 3.81 31.28
N VAL A 395 -15.15 2.88 31.76
CA VAL A 395 -15.46 2.15 32.99
C VAL A 395 -15.71 3.19 34.10
N SER A 396 -16.88 3.09 34.74
CA SER A 396 -17.24 3.90 35.89
C SER A 396 -17.03 3.14 37.21
N ILE A 397 -17.02 3.87 38.31
CA ILE A 397 -17.02 3.27 39.66
C ILE A 397 -18.25 2.37 39.87
N ILE A 398 -19.41 2.77 39.32
CA ILE A 398 -20.67 2.02 39.44
C ILE A 398 -20.54 0.69 38.71
N ASP A 399 -19.91 0.67 37.53
CA ASP A 399 -19.64 -0.54 36.76
C ASP A 399 -18.79 -1.53 37.59
N ILE A 400 -17.72 -1.04 38.22
CA ILE A 400 -16.85 -1.83 39.11
C ILE A 400 -17.63 -2.40 40.29
N LEU A 401 -18.44 -1.56 40.96
CA LEU A 401 -19.23 -1.99 42.13
C LEU A 401 -20.26 -3.06 41.77
N ASN A 402 -20.82 -3.02 40.56
CA ASN A 402 -21.73 -4.05 40.06
C ASN A 402 -21.04 -5.39 39.79
N CYS A 403 -19.71 -5.41 39.59
CA CYS A 403 -18.97 -6.66 39.35
C CYS A 403 -18.71 -7.47 40.63
N PHE A 404 -18.82 -6.87 41.82
CA PHE A 404 -18.68 -7.60 43.06
C PHE A 404 -20.02 -8.31 43.36
N PRO A 405 -20.03 -9.64 43.55
CA PRO A 405 -21.26 -10.34 43.90
C PRO A 405 -21.86 -9.70 45.15
N HIS A 406 -23.17 -9.50 45.16
CA HIS A 406 -23.91 -9.20 46.38
C HIS A 406 -23.51 -10.25 47.40
N ARG A 407 -22.67 -9.89 48.39
CA ARG A 407 -22.52 -10.70 49.60
C ARG A 407 -23.93 -10.90 50.10
N GLN A 408 -24.37 -12.15 50.09
CA GLN A 408 -25.73 -12.54 50.48
C GLN A 408 -26.15 -11.78 51.74
N GLU A 409 -27.27 -11.08 51.60
CA GLU A 409 -28.22 -10.66 52.62
C GLU A 409 -27.66 -10.31 54.00
N THR A 410 -27.63 -9.00 54.33
CA THR A 410 -28.25 -8.43 55.56
C THR A 410 -28.02 -6.94 55.80
N LEU A 411 -27.26 -6.21 54.97
CA LEU A 411 -27.27 -4.74 55.02
C LEU A 411 -27.40 -4.16 53.61
N GLU A 412 -28.65 -3.94 53.22
CA GLU A 412 -29.07 -3.17 52.06
C GLU A 412 -28.22 -1.90 51.87
N ASN A 413 -27.69 -1.73 50.65
CA ASN A 413 -27.35 -0.47 49.97
C ASN A 413 -26.50 0.61 50.69
N LYS A 414 -26.15 0.46 51.97
CA LYS A 414 -25.58 1.54 52.77
C LYS A 414 -24.14 1.82 52.38
N TYR A 415 -23.33 0.79 52.15
CA TYR A 415 -21.95 0.96 51.69
C TYR A 415 -21.87 1.49 50.26
N ARG A 416 -22.74 1.00 49.37
CA ARG A 416 -22.81 1.48 47.98
C ARG A 416 -23.23 2.95 47.93
N GLN A 417 -24.32 3.31 48.60
CA GLN A 417 -24.79 4.70 48.70
C GLN A 417 -23.77 5.59 49.43
N GLN A 418 -23.12 5.11 50.50
CA GLN A 418 -22.09 5.88 51.19
C GLN A 418 -20.86 6.09 50.31
N PHE A 419 -20.48 5.11 49.50
CA PHE A 419 -19.36 5.24 48.57
C PHE A 419 -19.69 6.12 47.36
N GLU A 420 -20.91 6.02 46.81
CA GLU A 420 -21.43 6.92 45.77
C GLU A 420 -21.53 8.37 46.27
N LEU A 421 -22.05 8.58 47.49
CA LEU A 421 -22.06 9.90 48.15
C LEU A 421 -20.65 10.40 48.48
N TRP A 422 -19.73 9.51 48.83
CA TRP A 422 -18.34 9.88 49.13
C TRP A 422 -17.60 10.29 47.86
N THR A 423 -17.77 9.56 46.76
CA THR A 423 -17.18 9.88 45.44
C THR A 423 -17.77 11.16 44.83
N GLN A 424 -19.08 11.39 44.96
CA GLN A 424 -19.71 12.64 44.53
C GLN A 424 -19.27 13.87 45.35
N ARG A 425 -18.69 13.67 46.54
CA ARG A 425 -18.12 14.73 47.38
C ARG A 425 -16.63 15.00 47.12
N GLN A 426 -16.00 14.25 46.21
CA GLN A 426 -14.61 14.50 45.82
C GLN A 426 -14.59 15.53 44.68
N ASP A 427 -14.41 16.81 45.03
CA ASP A 427 -14.12 17.87 44.06
C ASP A 427 -12.68 17.73 43.51
N GLU A 428 -12.38 18.38 42.38
CA GLU A 428 -11.07 18.37 41.68
C GLU A 428 -9.86 18.61 42.61
N GLN A 429 -10.05 19.26 43.77
CA GLN A 429 -9.01 19.51 44.76
C GLN A 429 -8.59 18.26 45.57
N TRP A 430 -9.41 17.21 45.68
CA TRP A 430 -9.05 16.00 46.45
C TRP A 430 -7.81 15.29 45.89
N CYS A 431 -7.67 15.24 44.56
CA CYS A 431 -6.52 14.62 43.90
C CYS A 431 -5.24 15.44 44.03
N THR A 432 -5.33 16.78 44.16
CA THR A 432 -4.13 17.63 44.29
C THR A 432 -3.34 17.40 45.57
N ASN A 433 -3.96 16.84 46.61
CA ASN A 433 -3.27 16.49 47.85
C ASN A 433 -2.46 15.19 47.76
N PHE A 434 -2.63 14.38 46.71
CA PHE A 434 -1.79 13.20 46.46
C PHE A 434 -0.57 13.51 45.59
N SER A 435 -0.60 14.56 44.76
CA SER A 435 0.53 14.97 43.91
C SER A 435 1.67 15.67 44.65
N SER A 436 1.55 15.95 45.96
CA SER A 436 2.59 16.60 46.77
C SER A 436 3.40 15.64 47.66
N SER A 437 3.20 14.32 47.50
CA SER A 437 3.99 13.33 48.25
C SER A 437 4.42 12.10 47.41
N LYS A 438 5.09 12.34 46.28
CA LYS A 438 6.35 11.68 45.87
C LYS A 438 6.79 12.09 44.48
#